data_AF-A0A0P1MF32-F1
#
_entry.id   AF-A0A0P1MF32-F1
#
_cell.length_a   1.000
_cell.length_b   1.000
_cell.length_c   1.000
_cell.angle_alpha   90.00
_cell.angle_beta   90.00
_cell.angle_gamma   90.00
#
_symmetry.space_group_name_H-M   'P 1'
#
loop_
_entity.id
_entity.type
_entity.pdbx_description
1 polymer ?
#
loop_
_entity_poly.entity_id
_entity_poly.type
_entity_poly.pdbx_seq_one_letter_code
_entity_poly.pdbx_strand_id
1 'polypeptide(L)'
;MKHLKTHIIILIILPAILLGQSLKNYLDEFDKCCRNVRGYAGALKAEVERENTVIPEVAKKYGEKIGECLSDVKQSYAGIKKALTEKQLELVRGNIAYLDEYCKKAELHYKNLIDELNKSNPKPDRVKNFSVAIYNELKKASQEVRLIREKLGVK
;
A
#
# COMPACT_ATOMS: atom_id res chain seq x y z
N MET A 1 8.33 -48.56 -9.71
CA MET A 1 8.17 -47.30 -10.49
C MET A 1 7.00 -46.40 -10.07
N LYS A 2 5.96 -46.87 -9.36
CA LYS A 2 4.83 -46.00 -8.92
C LYS A 2 5.23 -44.99 -7.83
N HIS A 3 6.07 -45.38 -6.86
CA HIS A 3 6.44 -44.50 -5.72
C HIS A 3 7.39 -43.35 -6.07
N LEU A 4 8.24 -43.50 -7.11
CA LEU A 4 9.19 -42.47 -7.53
C LEU A 4 8.47 -41.24 -8.12
N LYS A 5 7.40 -41.47 -8.89
CA LYS A 5 6.57 -40.39 -9.46
C LYS A 5 5.83 -39.59 -8.38
N THR A 6 5.32 -40.26 -7.34
CA THR A 6 4.63 -39.61 -6.22
C THR A 6 5.56 -38.71 -5.41
N HIS A 7 6.82 -39.12 -5.19
CA HIS A 7 7.79 -38.33 -4.42
C HIS A 7 8.25 -37.07 -5.19
N ILE A 8 8.44 -37.19 -6.51
CA ILE A 8 8.81 -36.05 -7.37
C ILE A 8 7.68 -34.99 -7.39
N ILE A 9 6.42 -35.44 -7.43
CA ILE A 9 5.25 -34.54 -7.41
C ILE A 9 5.18 -33.77 -6.07
N ILE A 10 5.40 -34.43 -4.94
CA ILE A 10 5.39 -33.78 -3.61
C ILE A 10 6.55 -32.77 -3.47
N LEU A 11 7.74 -33.10 -3.97
CA LEU A 11 8.92 -32.23 -3.95
C LEU A 11 8.78 -30.96 -4.81
N ILE A 12 7.98 -31.01 -5.87
CA ILE A 12 7.75 -29.85 -6.75
C ILE A 12 6.59 -28.98 -6.25
N ILE A 13 5.58 -29.58 -5.60
CA ILE A 13 4.37 -28.86 -5.16
C ILE A 13 4.58 -28.14 -3.82
N LEU A 14 5.35 -28.71 -2.88
CA LEU A 14 5.56 -28.08 -1.57
C LEU A 14 6.19 -26.67 -1.64
N PRO A 15 7.25 -26.44 -2.44
CA PRO A 15 7.84 -25.10 -2.59
C PRO A 15 6.86 -24.11 -3.23
N ALA A 16 6.07 -24.54 -4.21
CA ALA A 16 5.08 -23.70 -4.88
C ALA A 16 3.96 -23.26 -3.94
N ILE A 17 3.53 -24.13 -3.01
CA ILE A 17 2.54 -23.80 -1.98
C ILE A 17 3.11 -22.79 -0.97
N LEU A 18 4.35 -22.98 -0.51
CA LEU A 18 5.00 -22.06 0.44
C LEU A 18 5.28 -20.68 -0.19
N LEU A 19 5.66 -20.63 -1.47
CA LEU A 19 5.84 -19.39 -2.22
C LEU A 19 4.50 -18.69 -2.54
N GLY A 20 3.43 -19.46 -2.80
CA GLY A 20 2.08 -18.91 -2.97
C GLY A 20 1.52 -18.30 -1.67
N GLN A 21 1.80 -18.93 -0.52
CA GLN A 21 1.44 -18.42 0.80
C GLN A 21 2.16 -17.10 1.10
N SER A 22 3.43 -16.96 0.71
CA SER A 22 4.19 -15.74 0.94
C SER A 22 3.67 -14.57 0.10
N LEU A 23 3.37 -14.77 -1.20
CA LEU A 23 2.81 -13.72 -2.05
C LEU A 23 1.44 -13.27 -1.57
N LYS A 24 0.54 -14.21 -1.21
CA LYS A 24 -0.78 -13.87 -0.64
C LYS A 24 -0.63 -12.99 0.60
N ASN A 25 0.24 -13.38 1.52
CA ASN A 25 0.47 -12.63 2.75
C ASN A 25 0.98 -11.21 2.47
N TYR A 26 1.90 -11.03 1.51
CA TYR A 26 2.36 -9.71 1.12
C TYR A 26 1.26 -8.85 0.48
N LEU A 27 0.39 -9.45 -0.35
CA LEU A 27 -0.75 -8.75 -0.94
C LEU A 27 -1.81 -8.38 0.12
N ASP A 28 -2.03 -9.23 1.13
CA ASP A 28 -2.91 -8.95 2.27
C ASP A 28 -2.36 -7.82 3.13
N GLU A 29 -1.08 -7.89 3.49
CA GLU A 29 -0.44 -6.87 4.32
C GLU A 29 -0.40 -5.52 3.58
N PHE A 30 -0.06 -5.51 2.29
CA PHE A 30 -0.06 -4.27 1.52
C PHE A 30 -1.43 -3.58 1.51
N ASP A 31 -2.51 -4.33 1.26
CA ASP A 31 -3.86 -3.76 1.25
C ASP A 31 -4.27 -3.24 2.63
N LYS A 32 -3.89 -3.95 3.70
CA LYS A 32 -4.09 -3.50 5.08
C LYS A 32 -3.31 -2.21 5.38
N CYS A 33 -2.05 -2.13 4.99
CA CYS A 33 -1.24 -0.91 5.12
C CYS A 33 -1.88 0.26 4.36
N CYS A 34 -2.35 0.04 3.13
CA CYS A 34 -3.07 1.04 2.35
C CYS A 34 -4.37 1.50 3.05
N ARG A 35 -5.12 0.58 3.65
CA ARG A 35 -6.32 0.91 4.46
C ARG A 35 -5.97 1.77 5.67
N ASN A 36 -4.89 1.46 6.37
CA ASN A 36 -4.47 2.23 7.55
C ASN A 36 -4.11 3.67 7.18
N VAL A 37 -3.28 3.87 6.15
CA VAL A 37 -2.93 5.22 5.69
C VAL A 37 -4.20 5.98 5.26
N ARG A 38 -5.10 5.34 4.52
CA ARG A 38 -6.39 5.94 4.13
C ARG A 38 -7.24 6.33 5.33
N GLY A 39 -7.26 5.50 6.37
CA GLY A 39 -7.97 5.81 7.62
C GLY A 39 -7.43 7.08 8.28
N TYR A 40 -6.11 7.19 8.45
CA TYR A 40 -5.50 8.37 9.07
C TYR A 40 -5.58 9.62 8.20
N ALA A 41 -5.40 9.50 6.88
CA ALA A 41 -5.59 10.62 5.96
C ALA A 41 -7.04 11.10 5.93
N GLY A 42 -8.01 10.18 5.95
CA GLY A 42 -9.43 10.49 6.06
C GLY A 42 -9.79 11.17 7.38
N ALA A 43 -9.22 10.70 8.50
CA ALA A 43 -9.42 11.31 9.81
C ALA A 43 -8.86 12.74 9.86
N LEU A 44 -7.65 12.96 9.36
CA LEU A 44 -7.06 14.30 9.31
C LEU A 44 -7.90 15.27 8.46
N LYS A 45 -8.36 14.82 7.28
CA LYS A 45 -9.29 15.59 6.45
C LYS A 45 -10.54 15.97 7.25
N ALA A 46 -11.18 15.00 7.91
CA ALA A 46 -12.42 15.21 8.63
C ALA A 46 -12.24 16.20 9.80
N GLU A 47 -11.15 16.10 10.56
CA GLU A 47 -10.85 17.05 11.64
C GLU A 47 -10.68 18.48 11.11
N VAL A 48 -9.91 18.65 10.03
CA VAL A 48 -9.68 19.98 9.43
C VAL A 48 -10.96 20.55 8.82
N GLU A 49 -11.83 19.73 8.25
CA GLU A 49 -13.14 20.17 7.74
C GLU A 49 -14.10 20.57 8.87
N ARG A 50 -14.17 19.76 9.93
CA ARG A 50 -15.05 20.00 11.08
C ARG A 50 -14.71 21.30 11.79
N GLU A 51 -13.43 21.55 11.99
CA GLU A 51 -12.95 22.71 12.74
C GLU A 51 -12.67 23.93 11.86
N ASN A 52 -12.67 23.74 10.54
CA ASN A 52 -12.25 24.73 9.54
C ASN A 52 -10.88 25.38 9.85
N THR A 53 -10.02 24.64 10.55
CA THR A 53 -8.69 25.07 10.97
C THR A 53 -7.76 23.87 11.10
N VAL A 54 -6.46 24.10 11.17
CA VAL A 54 -5.47 23.06 11.44
C VAL A 54 -5.10 23.12 12.92
N ILE A 55 -5.61 22.16 13.70
CA ILE A 55 -5.21 22.01 15.11
C ILE A 55 -3.82 21.35 15.14
N PRO A 56 -2.76 22.04 15.58
CA PRO A 56 -1.38 21.57 15.37
C PRO A 56 -1.10 20.19 15.95
N GLU A 57 -1.51 19.93 17.19
CA GLU A 57 -1.26 18.65 17.87
C GLU A 57 -1.97 17.47 17.18
N VAL A 58 -3.23 17.69 16.79
CA VAL A 58 -4.05 16.69 16.09
C VAL A 58 -3.46 16.41 14.71
N ALA A 59 -3.13 17.47 13.98
CA ALA A 59 -2.57 17.36 12.64
C ALA A 59 -1.19 16.69 12.65
N LYS A 60 -0.34 17.01 13.63
CA LYS A 60 0.96 16.35 13.84
C LYS A 60 0.77 14.87 14.12
N LYS A 61 -0.11 14.50 15.05
CA LYS A 61 -0.39 13.09 15.39
C LYS A 61 -0.82 12.28 14.17
N TYR A 62 -1.76 12.80 13.37
CA TYR A 62 -2.20 12.09 12.17
C TYR A 62 -1.14 12.09 11.06
N GLY A 63 -0.39 13.18 10.88
CA GLY A 63 0.74 13.25 9.95
C GLY A 63 1.83 12.21 10.27
N GLU A 64 2.17 12.02 11.54
CA GLU A 64 3.12 10.99 11.98
C GLU A 64 2.57 9.59 11.68
N LYS A 65 1.31 9.31 12.01
CA LYS A 65 0.67 8.00 11.75
C LYS A 65 0.58 7.67 10.26
N ILE A 66 0.30 8.66 9.41
CA ILE A 66 0.33 8.51 7.95
C ILE A 66 1.74 8.11 7.50
N GLY A 67 2.78 8.76 8.03
CA GLY A 67 4.18 8.47 7.69
C GLY A 67 4.62 7.06 8.10
N GLU A 68 4.30 6.66 9.33
CA GLU A 68 4.53 5.30 9.85
C GLU A 68 3.89 4.26 8.92
N CYS A 69 2.59 4.38 8.65
CA CYS A 69 1.89 3.41 7.81
C CYS A 69 2.35 3.45 6.33
N LEU A 70 2.80 4.61 5.81
CA LEU A 70 3.40 4.68 4.48
C LEU A 70 4.73 3.93 4.42
N SER A 71 5.52 3.92 5.50
CA SER A 71 6.71 3.07 5.59
C SER A 71 6.33 1.59 5.46
N ASP A 72 5.26 1.15 6.12
CA ASP A 72 4.76 -0.23 6.02
C ASP A 72 4.27 -0.57 4.60
N VAL A 73 3.62 0.38 3.91
CA VAL A 73 3.25 0.25 2.48
C VAL A 73 4.49 -0.01 1.62
N LYS A 74 5.59 0.72 1.84
CA LYS A 74 6.84 0.50 1.07
C LYS A 74 7.44 -0.88 1.35
N GLN A 75 7.46 -1.30 2.61
CA GLN A 75 8.03 -2.58 3.00
C GLN A 75 7.22 -3.75 2.43
N SER A 76 5.89 -3.71 2.56
CA SER A 76 4.99 -4.74 2.01
C SER A 76 5.06 -4.78 0.47
N TYR A 77 5.15 -3.64 -0.21
CA TYR A 77 5.36 -3.59 -1.67
C TYR A 77 6.68 -4.20 -2.10
N ALA A 78 7.78 -3.94 -1.39
CA ALA A 78 9.05 -4.60 -1.65
C ALA A 78 8.93 -6.12 -1.47
N GLY A 79 8.13 -6.59 -0.51
CA GLY A 79 7.77 -7.99 -0.32
C GLY A 79 7.05 -8.58 -1.53
N ILE A 80 6.02 -7.90 -2.06
CA ILE A 80 5.30 -8.32 -3.27
C ILE A 80 6.27 -8.53 -4.43
N LYS A 81 7.15 -7.55 -4.70
CA LYS A 81 8.12 -7.63 -5.81
C LYS A 81 9.08 -8.80 -5.68
N LYS A 82 9.50 -9.13 -4.46
CA LYS A 82 10.41 -10.26 -4.19
C LYS A 82 9.72 -11.62 -4.28
N ALA A 83 8.43 -11.68 -3.94
CA ALA A 83 7.65 -12.92 -3.92
C ALA A 83 7.15 -13.34 -5.32
N LEU A 84 7.08 -12.42 -6.28
CA LEU A 84 6.71 -12.73 -7.65
C LEU A 84 7.83 -13.52 -8.36
N THR A 85 7.47 -14.68 -8.93
CA THR A 85 8.33 -15.35 -9.92
C THR A 85 8.38 -14.55 -11.23
N GLU A 86 9.38 -14.79 -12.08
CA GLU A 86 9.52 -14.11 -13.37
C GLU A 86 8.24 -14.21 -14.24
N LYS A 87 7.67 -15.41 -14.34
CA LYS A 87 6.40 -15.63 -15.08
C LYS A 87 5.23 -14.86 -14.49
N GLN A 88 5.12 -14.80 -13.16
CA GLN A 88 4.06 -14.02 -12.52
C GLN A 88 4.28 -12.52 -12.74
N LEU A 89 5.52 -12.06 -12.63
CA LEU A 89 5.89 -10.67 -12.86
C LEU A 89 5.58 -10.23 -14.28
N GLU A 90 5.84 -11.06 -15.29
CA GLU A 90 5.46 -10.76 -16.69
C GLU A 90 3.95 -10.55 -16.83
N LEU A 91 3.13 -11.40 -16.21
CA LEU A 91 1.67 -11.32 -16.26
C LEU A 91 1.10 -10.05 -15.60
N VAL A 92 1.75 -9.55 -14.55
CA VAL A 92 1.27 -8.39 -13.77
C VAL A 92 2.17 -7.16 -13.87
N ARG A 93 3.10 -7.11 -14.82
CA ARG A 93 4.10 -6.04 -14.94
C ARG A 93 3.47 -4.64 -14.98
N GLY A 94 2.39 -4.48 -15.73
CA GLY A 94 1.64 -3.23 -15.79
C GLY A 94 1.04 -2.82 -14.45
N ASN A 95 0.43 -3.76 -13.72
CA ASN A 95 -0.13 -3.50 -12.39
C ASN A 95 0.96 -3.15 -11.37
N ILE A 96 2.12 -3.80 -11.45
CA ILE A 96 3.27 -3.47 -10.60
C ILE A 96 3.80 -2.07 -10.91
N ALA A 97 3.84 -1.67 -12.18
CA ALA A 97 4.24 -0.31 -12.56
C ALA A 97 3.25 0.74 -12.01
N TYR A 98 1.95 0.51 -12.11
CA TYR A 98 0.94 1.40 -11.53
C TYR A 98 1.01 1.46 -10.01
N LEU A 99 1.20 0.31 -9.35
CA LEU A 99 1.36 0.24 -7.90
C LEU A 99 2.59 1.03 -7.45
N ASP A 100 3.72 0.92 -8.16
CA ASP A 100 4.92 1.73 -7.95
C ASP A 100 4.62 3.24 -8.05
N GLU A 101 3.91 3.64 -9.11
CA GLU A 101 3.56 5.02 -9.39
C GLU A 101 2.65 5.59 -8.30
N TYR A 102 1.59 4.88 -7.92
CA TYR A 102 0.65 5.31 -6.89
C TYR A 102 1.31 5.42 -5.51
N CYS A 103 2.19 4.49 -5.16
CA CYS A 103 2.99 4.58 -3.93
C CYS A 103 3.89 5.83 -3.94
N LYS A 104 4.60 6.09 -5.04
CA LYS A 104 5.45 7.29 -5.19
C LYS A 104 4.66 8.59 -5.11
N LYS A 105 3.47 8.65 -5.72
CA LYS A 105 2.59 9.82 -5.64
C LYS A 105 2.05 10.01 -4.23
N ALA A 106 1.64 8.94 -3.54
CA ALA A 106 1.21 9.02 -2.15
C ALA A 106 2.33 9.57 -1.25
N GLU A 107 3.57 9.13 -1.43
CA GLU A 107 4.74 9.67 -0.73
C GLU A 107 5.00 11.14 -1.03
N LEU A 108 4.85 11.56 -2.29
CA LEU A 108 4.99 12.96 -2.68
C LEU A 108 3.93 13.84 -1.99
N HIS A 109 2.67 13.41 -2.01
CA HIS A 109 1.59 14.11 -1.32
C HIS A 109 1.81 14.15 0.20
N TYR A 110 2.37 13.07 0.78
CA TYR A 110 2.77 13.04 2.18
C TYR A 110 3.86 14.05 2.52
N LYS A 111 4.92 14.17 1.70
CA LYS A 111 5.95 15.20 1.89
C LYS A 111 5.35 16.60 1.87
N ASN A 112 4.50 16.88 0.87
CA ASN A 112 3.81 18.16 0.78
C ASN A 112 2.88 18.42 1.97
N LEU A 113 2.25 17.38 2.51
CA LEU A 113 1.45 17.48 3.74
C LEU A 113 2.32 17.87 4.93
N ILE A 114 3.45 17.19 5.15
CA ILE A 114 4.35 17.49 6.28
C ILE A 114 4.95 18.89 6.13
N ASP A 115 5.38 19.28 4.94
CA ASP A 115 5.87 20.63 4.65
C ASP A 115 4.80 21.68 4.93
N GLU A 116 3.52 21.35 4.74
CA GLU A 116 2.42 22.22 5.08
C GLU A 116 2.20 22.35 6.58
N LEU A 117 2.20 21.22 7.29
CA LEU A 117 1.98 21.16 8.73
C LEU A 117 3.10 21.84 9.53
N ASN A 118 4.32 21.88 8.97
CA ASN A 118 5.47 22.52 9.61
C ASN A 118 5.53 24.05 9.41
N LYS A 119 4.61 24.65 8.66
CA LYS A 119 4.54 26.12 8.52
C LYS A 119 4.01 26.75 9.79
N SER A 120 4.40 27.99 10.04
CA SER A 120 3.86 28.79 11.15
C SER A 120 2.35 29.01 11.05
N ASN A 121 1.80 29.01 9.83
CA ASN A 121 0.36 29.09 9.57
C ASN A 121 -0.05 28.08 8.47
N PRO A 122 -0.28 26.81 8.83
CA PRO A 122 -0.74 25.78 7.90
C PRO A 122 -2.13 26.12 7.34
N LYS A 123 -2.32 25.97 6.03
CA LYS A 123 -3.58 26.27 5.35
C LYS A 123 -4.51 25.05 5.41
N PRO A 124 -5.72 25.17 6.00
CA PRO A 124 -6.70 24.07 6.07
C PRO A 124 -6.98 23.42 4.71
N ASP A 125 -7.20 24.22 3.66
CA ASP A 125 -7.47 23.70 2.31
C ASP A 125 -6.33 22.86 1.74
N ARG A 126 -5.08 23.24 2.02
CA ARG A 126 -3.92 22.45 1.56
C ARG A 126 -3.80 21.14 2.32
N VAL A 127 -4.00 21.15 3.63
CA VAL A 127 -4.00 19.93 4.46
C VAL A 127 -5.10 18.97 3.99
N LYS A 128 -6.32 19.47 3.73
CA LYS A 128 -7.43 18.68 3.15
C LYS A 128 -7.04 18.08 1.80
N ASN A 129 -6.52 18.90 0.88
CA ASN A 129 -6.18 18.47 -0.47
C ASN A 129 -5.10 17.39 -0.48
N PHE A 130 -4.03 17.55 0.32
CA PHE A 130 -2.98 16.54 0.41
C PHE A 130 -3.50 15.25 1.06
N SER A 131 -4.34 15.36 2.09
CA SER A 131 -4.96 14.20 2.75
C SER A 131 -5.84 13.40 1.78
N VAL A 132 -6.66 14.09 0.98
CA VAL A 132 -7.50 13.47 -0.07
C VAL A 132 -6.63 12.84 -1.16
N ALA A 133 -5.55 13.50 -1.58
CA ALA A 133 -4.65 12.97 -2.60
C ALA A 133 -3.98 11.67 -2.13
N ILE A 134 -3.42 11.64 -0.91
CA ILE A 134 -2.86 10.42 -0.30
C ILE A 134 -3.91 9.30 -0.27
N TYR A 135 -5.12 9.62 0.18
CA TYR A 135 -6.21 8.65 0.25
C TYR A 135 -6.50 8.03 -1.12
N ASN A 136 -6.62 8.86 -2.15
CA ASN A 136 -6.99 8.44 -3.50
C ASN A 136 -5.89 7.61 -4.16
N GLU A 137 -4.63 8.00 -4.03
CA GLU A 137 -3.52 7.23 -4.60
C GLU A 137 -3.45 5.83 -3.98
N LEU A 138 -3.60 5.70 -2.65
CA LEU A 138 -3.59 4.38 -2.01
C LEU A 138 -4.88 3.58 -2.24
N LYS A 139 -6.01 4.24 -2.53
CA LYS A 139 -7.21 3.55 -3.01
C LYS A 139 -6.96 2.90 -4.37
N LYS A 140 -6.30 3.61 -5.29
CA LYS A 140 -5.89 3.06 -6.59
C LYS A 140 -4.88 1.93 -6.42
N ALA A 141 -3.89 2.09 -5.53
CA ALA A 141 -2.92 1.02 -5.23
C ALA A 141 -3.59 -0.26 -4.70
N SER A 142 -4.57 -0.15 -3.79
CA SER A 142 -5.40 -1.29 -3.35
C SER A 142 -6.15 -1.95 -4.51
N GLN A 143 -6.65 -1.17 -5.48
CA GLN A 143 -7.31 -1.71 -6.68
C GLN A 143 -6.32 -2.50 -7.55
N GLU A 144 -5.10 -2.00 -7.74
CA GLU A 144 -4.06 -2.74 -8.46
C GLU A 144 -3.72 -4.07 -7.78
N VAL A 145 -3.64 -4.10 -6.45
CA VAL A 145 -3.45 -5.36 -5.70
C VAL A 145 -4.60 -6.34 -5.94
N ARG A 146 -5.84 -5.84 -5.98
CA ARG A 146 -7.00 -6.70 -6.32
C ARG A 146 -6.85 -7.30 -7.72
N LEU A 147 -6.47 -6.50 -8.71
CA LEU A 147 -6.25 -6.96 -10.09
C LEU A 147 -5.09 -7.95 -10.18
N ILE A 148 -4.02 -7.75 -9.41
CA ILE A 148 -2.91 -8.71 -9.31
C ILE A 148 -3.41 -10.06 -8.79
N ARG A 149 -4.21 -10.06 -7.71
CA ARG A 149 -4.81 -11.28 -7.15
C ARG A 149 -5.65 -12.03 -8.19
N GLU A 150 -6.53 -11.30 -8.87
CA GLU A 150 -7.41 -11.85 -9.91
C GLU A 150 -6.58 -12.49 -11.04
N LYS A 151 -5.56 -11.79 -11.55
CA LYS A 151 -4.69 -12.29 -12.63
C LYS A 151 -3.84 -13.50 -12.24
N LEU A 152 -3.37 -13.53 -11.00
CA LEU A 152 -2.50 -14.60 -10.51
C LEU A 152 -3.28 -15.77 -9.87
N GLY A 153 -4.60 -15.67 -9.77
CA GLY A 153 -5.43 -16.68 -9.11
C GLY A 153 -5.18 -16.80 -7.60
N VAL A 154 -4.71 -15.72 -6.96
CA VAL A 154 -4.43 -15.69 -5.51
C VAL A 154 -5.72 -15.30 -4.78
N LYS A 155 -6.32 -16.26 -4.07
CA LYS A 155 -7.53 -16.05 -3.25
C LYS A 155 -7.20 -15.43 -1.90
#